data_AF-A0A532E976-F1
#
_entry.id   AF-A0A532E976-F1
#
_cell.length_a   1.000
_cell.length_b   1.000
_cell.length_c   1.000
_cell.angle_alpha   90.00
_cell.angle_beta   90.00
_cell.angle_gamma   90.00
#
_symmetry.space_group_name_H-M   'P 1'
#
loop_
_entity.id
_entity.type
_entity.pdbx_description
1 polymer ?
#
loop_
_entity_poly.entity_id
_entity_poly.type
_entity_poly.pdbx_seq_one_letter_code
_entity_poly.pdbx_strand_id
1 'polypeptide(L)'
;GYSYQKAPDQQHFLKRSRTTELFSKILGNRKRGWQFNQSPLFLEFLMGKREYQCTPWGNPTYNVFGWQRPCYLLQEGYVSSFRELMEQTDWDSYGTGRNEKCADCMVHCGYEASAVEDTFGSFSGFAKTVKITLLPNAR
;
A
#
# COMPACT_ATOMS: atom_id res chain seq x y z
N GLY A 1 7.10 1.13 5.80
CA GLY A 1 8.03 0.22 5.11
C GLY A 1 7.35 -1.12 4.99
N TYR A 2 8.08 -2.21 5.00
CA TYR A 2 7.57 -3.50 5.43
C TYR A 2 8.75 -4.23 6.07
N SER A 3 8.64 -4.55 7.34
CA SER A 3 9.68 -5.29 8.06
C SER A 3 9.56 -6.76 7.66
N TYR A 4 10.43 -7.21 6.76
CA TYR A 4 10.40 -8.59 6.29
C TYR A 4 11.01 -9.47 7.40
N GLN A 5 10.18 -10.09 8.24
CA GLN A 5 10.64 -10.95 9.34
C GLN A 5 11.61 -12.05 8.90
N LYS A 6 11.47 -12.50 7.64
CA LYS A 6 12.30 -13.54 7.03
C LYS A 6 13.65 -13.03 6.52
N ALA A 7 13.90 -11.71 6.52
CA ALA A 7 15.19 -11.16 6.09
C ALA A 7 16.25 -11.35 7.19
N PRO A 8 17.50 -11.65 6.84
CA PRO A 8 18.58 -11.71 7.82
C PRO A 8 18.88 -10.34 8.44
N ASP A 9 18.65 -9.26 7.69
CA ASP A 9 18.82 -7.89 8.15
C ASP A 9 17.50 -7.30 8.66
N GLN A 10 17.33 -7.26 9.97
CA GLN A 10 16.14 -6.64 10.60
C GLN A 10 16.35 -5.15 10.92
N GLN A 11 17.57 -4.62 10.79
CA GLN A 11 17.91 -3.29 11.32
C GLN A 11 17.60 -2.15 10.35
N HIS A 12 17.65 -2.42 9.04
CA HIS A 12 17.47 -1.38 8.03
C HIS A 12 16.02 -1.19 7.56
N PHE A 13 15.09 -2.06 7.98
CA PHE A 13 13.68 -1.87 7.64
C PHE A 13 13.08 -0.68 8.38
N LEU A 14 12.55 0.27 7.60
CA LEU A 14 11.87 1.44 8.15
C LEU A 14 10.53 1.04 8.75
N LYS A 15 10.39 1.29 10.06
CA LYS A 15 9.09 1.34 10.74
C LYS A 15 8.16 2.36 10.07
N ARG A 16 6.85 2.21 10.30
CA ARG A 16 5.82 3.06 9.70
C ARG A 16 6.08 4.55 9.93
N SER A 17 6.33 4.95 11.18
CA SER A 17 6.59 6.36 11.54
C SER A 17 7.80 6.95 10.82
N ARG A 18 8.92 6.21 10.75
CA ARG A 18 10.13 6.65 10.02
C ARG A 18 9.89 6.74 8.51
N THR A 19 9.06 5.84 7.97
CA THR A 19 8.66 5.89 6.56
C THR A 19 7.88 7.17 6.27
N THR A 20 6.88 7.48 7.12
CA THR A 20 6.12 8.72 7.04
C THR A 20 7.00 9.96 7.10
N GLU A 21 7.93 10.01 8.06
CA GLU A 21 8.87 11.12 8.20
C GLU A 21 9.74 11.29 6.95
N LEU A 22 10.27 10.18 6.41
CA LEU A 22 11.11 10.20 5.22
C LEU A 22 10.35 10.74 4.00
N PHE A 23 9.18 10.18 3.70
CA PHE A 23 8.40 10.60 2.54
C PHE A 23 7.86 12.02 2.70
N SER A 24 7.51 12.45 3.91
CA SER A 24 7.14 13.84 4.18
C SER A 24 8.30 14.80 3.86
N LYS A 25 9.55 14.47 4.23
CA LYS A 25 10.73 15.28 3.88
C LYS A 25 11.01 15.29 2.37
N ILE A 26 10.91 14.15 1.70
CA ILE A 26 11.21 14.02 0.26
C ILE A 26 10.12 14.70 -0.59
N LEU A 27 8.85 14.46 -0.28
CA LEU A 27 7.72 14.86 -1.11
C LEU A 27 7.07 16.18 -0.67
N GLY A 28 7.36 16.67 0.53
CA GLY A 28 6.78 17.90 1.07
C GLY A 28 7.14 19.18 0.29
N ASN A 29 8.24 19.15 -0.46
CA ASN A 29 8.61 20.19 -1.41
C ASN A 29 9.08 19.57 -2.74
N ARG A 30 8.33 18.60 -3.26
CA ARG A 30 8.69 17.92 -4.51
C ARG A 30 8.73 18.89 -5.68
N LYS A 31 9.66 18.64 -6.60
CA LYS A 31 9.78 19.41 -7.85
C LYS A 31 8.58 19.11 -8.74
N ARG A 32 8.00 20.14 -9.37
CA ARG A 32 6.82 20.00 -10.26
C ARG A 32 7.06 19.08 -11.45
N GLY A 33 8.32 18.94 -11.90
CA GLY A 33 8.68 18.05 -13.00
C GLY A 33 8.81 16.57 -12.62
N TRP A 34 8.69 16.21 -11.34
CA TRP A 34 8.73 14.80 -10.93
C TRP A 34 7.44 14.10 -11.33
N GLN A 35 7.60 13.04 -12.11
CA GLN A 35 6.50 12.17 -12.53
C GLN A 35 6.61 10.86 -11.78
N PHE A 36 5.50 10.47 -11.15
CA PHE A 36 5.38 9.23 -10.39
C PHE A 36 4.34 8.35 -11.07
N ASN A 37 4.57 7.04 -11.04
CA ASN A 37 3.61 6.06 -11.54
C ASN A 37 2.51 5.74 -10.51
N GLN A 38 2.69 6.24 -9.28
CA GLN A 38 1.77 6.06 -8.17
C GLN A 38 0.71 7.15 -8.13
N SER A 39 -0.47 6.83 -7.60
CA SER A 39 -1.55 7.80 -7.43
C SER A 39 -1.15 8.94 -6.47
N PRO A 40 -1.67 10.16 -6.69
CA PRO A 40 -1.45 11.28 -5.79
C PRO A 40 -1.84 10.99 -4.34
N LEU A 41 -2.93 10.24 -4.14
CA LEU A 41 -3.43 9.87 -2.82
C LEU A 41 -2.53 8.87 -2.10
N PHE A 42 -1.95 7.90 -2.82
CA PHE A 42 -0.96 6.99 -2.24
C PHE A 42 0.30 7.73 -1.78
N LEU A 43 0.76 8.72 -2.54
CA LEU A 43 1.88 9.56 -2.14
C LEU A 43 1.56 10.37 -0.86
N GLU A 44 0.35 10.90 -0.72
CA GLU A 44 -0.09 11.55 0.53
C GLU A 44 -0.18 10.58 1.71
N PHE A 45 -0.61 9.33 1.47
CA PHE A 45 -0.56 8.26 2.47
C PHE A 45 0.87 7.97 2.93
N LEU A 46 1.84 7.87 2.00
CA LEU A 46 3.24 7.71 2.35
C LEU A 46 3.78 8.89 3.18
N MET A 47 3.30 10.10 2.93
CA MET A 47 3.62 11.29 3.73
C MET A 47 2.89 11.36 5.07
N GLY A 48 2.01 10.40 5.38
CA GLY A 48 1.19 10.38 6.60
C GLY A 48 0.09 11.44 6.64
N LYS A 49 -0.27 12.03 5.51
CA LYS A 49 -1.40 12.96 5.39
C LYS A 49 -2.74 12.22 5.32
N ARG A 50 -2.69 10.90 5.13
CA ARG A 50 -3.85 10.01 4.97
C ARG A 50 -3.59 8.69 5.66
N GLU A 51 -4.67 8.09 6.11
CA GLU A 51 -4.68 6.74 6.64
C GLU A 51 -5.59 5.88 5.77
N TYR A 52 -5.10 4.69 5.45
CA TYR A 52 -5.84 3.68 4.70
C TYR A 52 -5.73 2.35 5.42
N GLN A 53 -6.76 1.53 5.26
CA GLN A 53 -6.65 0.09 5.50
C GLN A 53 -6.13 -0.58 4.24
N CYS A 54 -5.31 -1.63 4.40
CA CYS A 54 -4.75 -2.36 3.28
C CYS A 54 -5.88 -3.02 2.48
N THR A 55 -5.78 -3.01 1.16
CA THR A 55 -6.65 -3.78 0.26
C THR A 55 -5.88 -5.03 -0.21
N PRO A 56 -5.79 -6.11 0.60
CA PRO A 56 -4.93 -7.28 0.32
C PRO A 56 -5.30 -8.03 -0.97
N TRP A 57 -6.55 -7.91 -1.42
CA TRP A 57 -7.06 -8.52 -2.66
C TRP A 57 -6.80 -7.66 -3.90
N GLY A 58 -6.26 -6.44 -3.76
CA GLY A 58 -6.12 -5.48 -4.85
C GLY A 58 -5.05 -5.85 -5.89
N ASN A 59 -4.11 -6.75 -5.55
CA ASN A 59 -3.06 -7.21 -6.46
C ASN A 59 -2.78 -8.71 -6.25
N PRO A 60 -3.66 -9.60 -6.76
CA PRO A 60 -3.45 -11.04 -6.69
C PRO A 60 -2.31 -11.47 -7.63
N THR A 61 -1.50 -12.43 -7.20
CA THR A 61 -0.34 -12.91 -7.97
C THR A 61 -0.53 -14.37 -8.36
N TYR A 62 -0.33 -14.68 -9.65
CA TYR A 62 -0.25 -16.04 -10.17
C TYR A 62 1.17 -16.32 -10.64
N ASN A 63 1.74 -17.46 -10.26
CA ASN A 63 3.07 -17.89 -10.70
C ASN A 63 3.10 -19.40 -10.95
N VAL A 64 4.29 -19.97 -11.17
CA VAL A 64 4.46 -21.40 -11.50
C VAL A 64 3.91 -22.36 -10.42
N PHE A 65 3.71 -21.89 -9.19
CA PHE A 65 3.14 -22.66 -8.09
C PHE A 65 1.62 -22.48 -7.94
N GLY A 66 0.99 -21.62 -8.75
CA GLY A 66 -0.44 -21.32 -8.70
C GLY A 66 -0.74 -19.89 -8.24
N TRP A 67 -1.96 -19.69 -7.73
CA TRP A 67 -2.39 -18.41 -7.16
C TRP A 67 -1.81 -18.26 -5.76
N GLN A 68 -0.97 -17.25 -5.56
CA GLN A 68 -0.33 -17.01 -4.26
C GLN A 68 -1.34 -16.43 -3.27
N ARG A 69 -1.44 -17.01 -2.07
CA ARG A 69 -2.24 -16.42 -0.99
C ARG A 69 -1.67 -15.04 -0.60
N PRO A 70 -2.52 -14.05 -0.27
CA PRO A 70 -2.04 -12.74 0.14
C PRO A 70 -1.32 -12.83 1.49
N CYS A 71 -0.44 -11.89 1.84
CA CYS A 71 0.35 -11.06 0.94
C CYS A 71 1.54 -11.90 0.45
N TYR A 72 2.05 -11.68 -0.77
CA TYR A 72 3.23 -12.40 -1.26
C TYR A 72 4.46 -12.26 -0.34
N LEU A 73 4.50 -11.20 0.49
CA LEU A 73 5.50 -10.98 1.52
C LEU A 73 5.35 -11.89 2.75
N LEU A 74 4.15 -12.39 3.02
CA LEU A 74 3.86 -13.34 4.09
C LEU A 74 4.17 -14.78 3.64
N GLN A 75 3.99 -15.07 2.35
CA GLN A 75 4.22 -16.37 1.72
C GLN A 75 3.47 -17.50 2.45
N GLU A 76 2.14 -17.39 2.49
CA GLU A 76 1.28 -18.35 3.20
C GLU A 76 0.77 -19.48 2.29
N GLY A 77 1.50 -19.74 1.20
CA GLY A 77 1.22 -20.82 0.26
C GLY A 77 0.49 -20.37 -1.01
N TYR A 78 0.01 -21.37 -1.74
CA TYR A 78 -0.61 -21.23 -3.05
C TYR A 78 -1.91 -22.03 -3.12
N VAL A 79 -2.81 -21.60 -3.99
CA VAL A 79 -4.07 -22.27 -4.30
C VAL A 79 -4.20 -22.50 -5.79
N SER A 80 -5.01 -23.49 -6.16
CA SER A 80 -5.08 -24.02 -7.52
C SER A 80 -5.87 -23.13 -8.47
N SER A 81 -6.82 -22.35 -7.95
CA SER A 81 -7.72 -21.51 -8.74
C SER A 81 -7.95 -20.13 -8.11
N PHE A 82 -8.30 -19.16 -8.95
CA PHE A 82 -8.64 -17.82 -8.49
C PHE A 82 -9.88 -17.82 -7.59
N ARG A 83 -10.86 -18.69 -7.87
CA ARG A 83 -12.05 -18.84 -7.03
C ARG A 83 -11.66 -19.27 -5.61
N GLU A 84 -10.80 -20.28 -5.49
CA GLU A 84 -10.29 -20.75 -4.20
C GLU A 84 -9.56 -19.62 -3.45
N LEU A 85 -8.75 -18.82 -4.15
CA LEU A 85 -8.10 -17.64 -3.57
C LEU A 85 -9.12 -16.66 -2.99
N MET A 86 -10.15 -16.32 -3.76
CA MET A 86 -11.13 -15.30 -3.35
C MET A 86 -12.06 -15.77 -2.24
N GLU A 87 -12.52 -17.02 -2.28
CA GLU A 87 -13.55 -17.54 -1.36
C GLU A 87 -12.97 -18.14 -0.08
N GLN A 88 -11.75 -18.69 -0.10
CA GLN A 88 -11.16 -19.40 1.05
C GLN A 88 -10.03 -18.64 1.74
N THR A 89 -9.82 -17.38 1.37
CA THR A 89 -8.85 -16.52 2.06
C THR A 89 -9.58 -15.66 3.08
N ASP A 90 -9.10 -15.69 4.32
CA ASP A 90 -9.57 -14.78 5.37
C ASP A 90 -8.96 -13.38 5.16
N TRP A 91 -9.58 -12.60 4.28
CA TRP A 91 -9.11 -11.25 3.92
C TRP A 91 -9.07 -10.30 5.11
N ASP A 92 -9.91 -10.51 6.12
CA ASP A 92 -9.97 -9.65 7.30
C ASP A 92 -8.80 -9.86 8.25
N SER A 93 -8.09 -10.98 8.14
CA SER A 93 -6.86 -11.23 8.90
C SER A 93 -5.63 -10.42 8.42
N TYR A 94 -5.76 -9.58 7.38
CA TYR A 94 -4.64 -8.82 6.80
C TYR A 94 -4.77 -7.31 7.00
N GLY A 95 -3.63 -6.63 7.10
CA GLY A 95 -3.56 -5.17 7.19
C GLY A 95 -3.11 -4.65 8.57
N THR A 96 -2.75 -3.36 8.61
CA THR A 96 -2.27 -2.72 9.84
C THR A 96 -3.37 -2.71 10.91
N GLY A 97 -3.02 -3.17 12.11
CA GLY A 97 -3.96 -3.31 13.23
C GLY A 97 -4.76 -4.63 13.22
N ARG A 98 -4.67 -5.43 12.14
CA ARG A 98 -5.32 -6.74 12.03
C ARG A 98 -4.31 -7.89 12.10
N ASN A 99 -3.15 -7.72 11.46
CA ASN A 99 -2.06 -8.67 11.47
C ASN A 99 -0.79 -8.02 12.04
N GLU A 100 -0.15 -8.66 13.01
CA GLU A 100 1.12 -8.18 13.58
C GLU A 100 2.23 -8.07 12.51
N LYS A 101 2.25 -9.00 11.54
CA LYS A 101 3.20 -8.97 10.42
C LYS A 101 2.97 -7.78 9.47
N CYS A 102 1.80 -7.14 9.53
CA CYS A 102 1.44 -5.96 8.73
C CYS A 102 1.56 -4.64 9.51
N ALA A 103 2.03 -4.64 10.76
CA ALA A 103 2.04 -3.45 11.62
C ALA A 103 2.77 -2.25 10.98
N ASP A 104 3.92 -2.50 10.35
CA ASP A 104 4.75 -1.47 9.71
C ASP A 104 4.51 -1.30 8.20
N CYS A 105 3.55 -2.05 7.66
CA CYS A 105 3.32 -2.18 6.23
C CYS A 105 2.80 -0.88 5.58
N MET A 106 3.45 -0.45 4.50
CA MET A 106 3.03 0.68 3.65
C MET A 106 3.29 0.39 2.17
N VAL A 107 3.30 -0.88 1.78
CA VAL A 107 3.69 -1.30 0.42
C VAL A 107 2.59 -1.01 -0.59
N HIS A 108 3.01 -0.60 -1.79
CA HIS A 108 2.09 -0.20 -2.86
C HIS A 108 1.07 -1.28 -3.22
N CYS A 109 1.43 -2.56 -3.24
CA CYS A 109 0.57 -3.63 -3.76
C CYS A 109 -0.76 -3.80 -3.00
N GLY A 110 -0.86 -3.31 -1.77
CA GLY A 110 -2.12 -3.24 -1.02
C GLY A 110 -2.69 -1.82 -0.92
N TYR A 111 -1.84 -0.84 -0.59
CA TYR A 111 -2.28 0.52 -0.28
C TYR A 111 -2.52 1.40 -1.51
N GLU A 112 -1.91 1.09 -2.65
CA GLU A 112 -2.23 1.76 -3.92
C GLU A 112 -3.66 1.44 -4.33
N ALA A 113 -4.10 0.18 -4.19
CA ALA A 113 -5.49 -0.19 -4.47
C ALA A 113 -6.48 0.57 -3.55
N SER A 114 -6.15 0.73 -2.27
CA SER A 114 -6.94 1.55 -1.35
C SER A 114 -6.98 3.02 -1.75
N ALA A 115 -5.86 3.57 -2.23
CA ALA A 115 -5.79 4.94 -2.72
C ALA A 115 -6.58 5.14 -4.02
N VAL A 116 -6.53 4.18 -4.94
CA VAL A 116 -7.33 4.17 -6.18
C VAL A 116 -8.82 4.09 -5.87
N GLU A 117 -9.21 3.24 -4.92
CA GLU A 117 -10.61 3.17 -4.45
C GLU A 117 -11.06 4.52 -3.85
N ASP A 118 -10.25 5.19 -3.03
CA ASP A 118 -10.58 6.56 -2.54
C ASP A 118 -10.67 7.56 -3.70
N THR A 119 -9.77 7.51 -4.68
CA THR A 119 -9.80 8.40 -5.85
C THR A 119 -11.11 8.30 -6.64
N PHE A 120 -11.60 7.09 -6.90
CA PHE A 120 -12.74 6.87 -7.81
C PHE A 120 -14.05 6.54 -7.12
N GLY A 121 -14.03 6.15 -5.84
CA GLY A 121 -15.22 5.77 -5.07
C GLY A 121 -16.07 6.97 -4.63
N SER A 122 -15.56 8.20 -4.75
CA SER A 122 -16.34 9.41 -4.43
C SER A 122 -15.91 10.64 -5.23
N PHE A 123 -16.87 11.56 -5.44
CA PHE A 123 -16.58 12.87 -6.04
C PHE A 123 -15.55 13.67 -5.22
N SER A 124 -15.62 13.56 -3.89
CA SER A 124 -14.66 14.20 -2.98
C SER A 124 -13.24 13.67 -3.18
N GLY A 125 -13.08 12.35 -3.30
CA GLY A 125 -11.80 11.70 -3.57
C GLY A 125 -11.20 12.12 -4.92
N PHE A 126 -12.04 12.18 -5.94
CA PHE A 126 -11.62 12.66 -7.26
C PHE A 126 -11.17 14.13 -7.22
N ALA A 127 -11.98 15.02 -6.63
CA ALA A 127 -11.65 16.45 -6.50
C ALA A 127 -10.35 16.68 -5.71
N LYS A 128 -10.12 15.92 -4.64
CA LYS A 128 -8.85 15.93 -3.88
C LYS A 128 -7.68 15.52 -4.78
N THR A 129 -7.83 14.46 -5.55
CA THR A 129 -6.80 13.95 -6.48
C THR A 129 -6.42 15.01 -7.51
N VAL A 130 -7.40 15.68 -8.11
CA VAL A 130 -7.17 16.80 -9.05
C VAL A 130 -6.42 17.94 -8.37
N LYS A 131 -6.86 18.37 -7.17
CA LYS A 131 -6.20 19.43 -6.41
C LYS A 131 -4.72 19.11 -6.16
N ILE A 132 -4.40 17.90 -5.70
CA ILE A 132 -3.03 17.48 -5.39
C ILE A 132 -2.18 17.41 -6.67
N THR A 133 -2.76 16.96 -7.78
CA THR A 133 -2.04 16.86 -9.06
C THR A 133 -1.66 18.24 -9.59
N LEU A 134 -2.58 19.20 -9.51
CA LEU A 134 -2.35 20.58 -9.99
C LEU A 134 -1.51 21.41 -9.03
N LEU A 135 -1.66 21.18 -7.72
CA LEU A 135 -1.03 21.94 -6.64
C LEU A 135 -0.30 21.01 -5.64
N PRO A 136 0.76 20.31 -6.06
CA PRO A 136 1.39 19.23 -5.28
C PRO A 136 2.04 19.66 -3.96
N ASN A 137 2.30 20.96 -3.79
CA ASN A 137 2.94 21.56 -2.61
C ASN A 137 2.00 22.52 -1.85
N ALA A 138 0.71 22.59 -2.22
CA ALA A 138 -0.25 23.36 -1.44
C ALA A 138 -0.42 22.72 -0.05
N ARG A 139 -0.31 23.55 0.99
CA ARG A 139 -0.50 23.15 2.38
C ARG A 139 -1.99 23.02 2.71
#